data_AF-A0A354YSW9-F1
#
_entry.id   AF-A0A354YSW9-F1
#
_cell.length_a   1.000
_cell.length_b   1.000
_cell.length_c   1.000
_cell.angle_alpha   90.00
_cell.angle_beta   90.00
_cell.angle_gamma   90.00
#
_symmetry.space_group_name_H-M   'P 1'
#
loop_
_entity.id
_entity.type
_entity.pdbx_description
1 polymer ?
#
loop_
_entity_poly.entity_id
_entity_poly.type
_entity_poly.pdbx_seq_one_letter_code
_entity_poly.pdbx_strand_id
1 'polypeptide(L)' 'MVINPLSDINTRLIMEVALNCNNATLEKHKGSYQIQGDPTEASLLVMAQKAAMTRLYKRRREIPFDSARKT' A
#
# COMPACT_ATOMS: atom_id res chain seq x y z
N MET A 1 13.75 20.34 6.61
CA MET A 1 14.35 19.00 6.81
C MET A 1 13.61 18.03 5.88
N VAL A 2 14.33 17.37 4.98
CA VAL A 2 13.76 16.34 4.10
C VAL A 2 14.04 14.99 4.75
N ILE A 3 12.99 14.23 5.07
CA ILE A 3 13.12 12.89 5.66
C ILE A 3 12.98 11.89 4.52
N ASN A 4 13.94 10.98 4.38
CA ASN A 4 13.80 9.82 3.51
C ASN A 4 13.26 8.64 4.35
N PRO A 5 11.98 8.25 4.21
CA PRO A 5 11.42 7.16 5.01
C PRO A 5 12.03 5.79 4.68
N LEU A 6 12.66 5.63 3.51
CA LEU A 6 13.23 4.35 3.08
C LEU A 6 14.64 4.08 3.64
N SER A 7 15.27 5.05 4.30
CA SER A 7 16.59 4.83 4.92
C SER A 7 16.52 4.05 6.22
N ASP A 8 15.34 3.98 6.85
CA ASP A 8 15.08 3.14 8.02
C ASP A 8 14.48 1.79 7.59
N ILE A 9 15.03 0.71 8.16
CA ILE A 9 14.64 -0.66 7.80
C ILE A 9 13.18 -0.97 8.20
N ASN A 10 12.74 -0.48 9.35
CA ASN A 10 11.40 -0.79 9.87
C ASN A 10 10.33 -0.09 9.03
N THR A 11 10.58 1.18 8.70
CA THR A 11 9.71 1.99 7.86
C THR A 11 9.58 1.38 6.46
N ARG A 12 10.71 0.92 5.88
CA ARG A 12 10.70 0.20 4.60
C ARG A 12 9.86 -1.08 4.65
N LEU A 13 10.04 -1.90 5.69
CA LEU A 13 9.25 -3.14 5.86
C LEU A 13 7.75 -2.86 5.97
N ILE A 14 7.36 -1.85 6.75
CA ILE A 14 5.95 -1.46 6.89
C ILE A 14 5.36 -1.04 5.54
N MET A 15 6.10 -0.25 4.74
CA MET A 15 5.66 0.16 3.41
C MET A 15 5.61 -1.01 2.42
N GLU A 16 6.52 -1.98 2.52
CA GLU A 16 6.47 -3.22 1.73
C GLU A 16 5.20 -4.03 2.03
N VAL A 17 4.84 -4.17 3.32
CA VAL A 17 3.59 -4.83 3.72
C VAL A 17 2.38 -4.06 3.21
N ALA A 18 2.32 -2.75 3.45
CA ALA A 18 1.27 -1.86 2.98
C ALA A 18 1.04 -1.92 1.47
N LEU A 19 2.10 -2.13 0.69
CA LEU A 19 2.04 -2.21 -0.76
C LEU A 19 1.54 -3.58 -1.25
N ASN A 20 2.00 -4.68 -0.64
CA ASN A 20 1.76 -6.04 -1.14
C ASN A 20 0.50 -6.71 -0.56
N CYS A 21 0.20 -6.47 0.72
CA CYS A 21 -0.95 -7.00 1.45
C CYS A 21 -2.14 -6.04 1.40
N ASN A 22 -2.53 -5.63 0.19
CA ASN A 22 -3.47 -4.53 -0.01
C ASN A 22 -4.31 -4.78 -1.25
N ASN A 23 -5.62 -4.59 -1.17
CA ASN A 23 -6.54 -4.82 -2.27
C ASN A 23 -7.11 -3.54 -2.89
N ALA A 24 -6.74 -2.38 -2.37
CA ALA A 24 -7.06 -1.11 -2.98
C ALA A 24 -6.28 -0.90 -4.30
N THR A 25 -6.87 -0.09 -5.17
CA THR A 25 -6.22 0.40 -6.40
C THR A 25 -6.16 1.92 -6.36
N LEU A 26 -5.09 2.47 -6.95
CA LEU A 26 -4.89 3.90 -7.14
C LEU A 26 -4.54 4.12 -8.61
N GLU A 27 -5.44 4.77 -9.33
CA GLU A 27 -5.27 5.07 -10.75
C GLU A 27 -5.21 6.57 -10.97
N LYS A 28 -4.29 7.01 -11.83
CA LYS A 28 -4.21 8.41 -12.24
C LYS A 28 -4.97 8.56 -13.56
N HIS A 29 -6.06 9.32 -13.55
CA HIS A 29 -6.90 9.55 -14.72
C HIS A 29 -7.18 11.04 -14.90
N LYS A 30 -6.89 11.60 -16.09
CA LYS A 30 -7.13 13.01 -16.44
C LYS A 30 -6.62 14.04 -15.41
N GLY A 31 -5.49 13.76 -14.76
CA GLY A 31 -4.88 14.66 -13.77
C GLY A 31 -5.44 14.54 -12.35
N SER A 32 -6.47 13.71 -12.14
CA SER A 32 -6.93 13.33 -10.80
C SER A 32 -6.50 11.91 -10.44
N TYR A 33 -6.53 11.61 -9.15
CA TYR A 33 -6.34 10.26 -8.63
C TYR A 33 -7.71 9.67 -8.27
N GLN A 34 -7.94 8.44 -8.71
CA GLN A 34 -9.11 7.66 -8.38
C GLN A 34 -8.69 6.46 -7.54
N ILE A 35 -9.40 6.23 -6.44
CA ILE A 35 -9.17 5.15 -5.51
C ILE A 35 -10.36 4.18 -5.59
N GLN A 36 -10.08 2.88 -5.56
CA GLN A 36 -11.09 1.85 -5.30
C GLN A 36 -10.61 0.95 -4.17
N GLY A 37 -11.54 0.46 -3.35
CA GLY A 37 -11.27 -0.37 -2.17
C GLY A 37 -11.57 0.34 -0.85
N ASP A 38 -11.13 -0.28 0.25
CA ASP A 38 -11.32 0.26 1.59
C ASP A 38 -10.46 1.53 1.82
N PRO A 39 -10.97 2.58 2.50
CA PRO A 39 -10.21 3.81 2.76
C PRO A 39 -8.89 3.60 3.50
N THR A 40 -8.83 2.61 4.40
CA THR A 40 -7.62 2.29 5.18
C THR A 40 -6.57 1.68 4.25
N GLU A 41 -6.96 0.68 3.46
CA GLU A 41 -6.07 0.09 2.46
C GLU A 41 -5.57 1.14 1.47
N ALA A 42 -6.45 2.02 0.99
CA ALA A 42 -6.06 3.08 0.08
C ALA A 42 -5.02 4.03 0.68
N SER A 43 -5.17 4.42 1.96
CA SER A 43 -4.23 5.29 2.65
C SER A 43 -2.83 4.68 2.73
N LEU A 44 -2.75 3.38 3.01
CA LEU A 44 -1.51 2.61 3.07
C LEU A 44 -0.85 2.49 1.69
N LEU A 45 -1.65 2.27 0.64
CA LEU A 45 -1.16 2.22 -0.73
C LEU A 45 -0.57 3.57 -1.17
N VAL A 46 -1.27 4.67 -0.88
CA VAL A 46 -0.81 6.03 -1.20
C VAL A 46 0.49 6.35 -0.47
N MET A 47 0.62 5.97 0.81
CA MET A 47 1.85 6.14 1.59
C MET A 47 3.05 5.48 0.89
N ALA A 48 2.94 4.20 0.52
CA ALA A 48 4.02 3.48 -0.15
C ALA A 48 4.35 4.07 -1.54
N GLN A 49 3.34 4.43 -2.33
CA GLN A 49 3.56 5.03 -3.65
C GLN A 49 4.20 6.42 -3.58
N LYS A 50 3.87 7.24 -2.58
CA LYS A 50 4.53 8.54 -2.36
C LYS A 50 6.00 8.41 -1.99
N ALA A 51 6.40 7.26 -1.40
CA ALA A 51 7.79 6.89 -1.20
C ALA A 51 8.45 6.32 -2.48
N ALA A 52 7.80 6.44 -3.64
CA ALA A 52 8.24 5.90 -4.92
C ALA A 52 8.40 4.36 -4.97
N MET A 53 7.68 3.63 -4.11
CA MET A 53 7.68 2.17 -4.13
C MET A 53 6.66 1.62 -5.13
N THR A 54 7.01 0.50 -5.78
CA THR A 54 6.16 -0.21 -6.75
C THR A 54 6.07 -1.69 -6.43
N ARG A 55 4.94 -2.34 -6.75
CA ARG A 55 4.78 -3.78 -6.56
C ARG A 55 5.73 -4.55 -7.49
N LEU A 56 6.69 -5.27 -6.91
CA LEU A 56 7.63 -6.10 -7.65
C LEU A 56 7.25 -7.59 -7.63
N TYR A 57 6.42 -8.00 -6.68
CA TYR A 57 6.08 -9.40 -6.45
C TYR A 57 4.75 -9.78 -7.08
N LYS A 58 4.71 -10.96 -7.71
CA LYS A 58 3.45 -11.56 -8.15
C LYS A 58 2.76 -12.22 -6.95
N ARG A 59 1.55 -11.76 -6.62
CA ARG A 59 0.71 -12.39 -5.59
C ARG A 59 0.40 -13.83 -5.98
N ARG A 60 0.73 -14.78 -5.10
CA ARG A 60 0.46 -16.22 -5.29
C ARG A 60 -0.88 -16.65 -4.71
N ARG A 61 -1.23 -16.09 -3.55
CA ARG A 61 -2.46 -16.35 -2.79
C ARG A 61 -2.74 -15.15 -1.89
N GLU A 62 -3.99 -14.99 -1.50
CA GLU A 62 -4.41 -14.09 -0.42
C GLU A 62 -5.23 -14.80 0.65
N ILE A 63 -5.25 -14.19 1.83
CA ILE A 63 -6.19 -14.47 2.90
C ILE A 63 -6.89 -13.11 3.14
N PRO A 64 -8.17 -12.97 2.79
CA PRO A 64 -8.88 -11.70 2.93
C PRO A 64 -9.21 -11.41 4.39
N PHE A 65 -9.53 -10.14 4.68
CA PHE A 65 -9.96 -9.72 6.00
C PHE A 65 -11.26 -10.44 6.43
N ASP A 66 -11.27 -10.94 7.66
CA ASP A 66 -12.35 -11.63 8.34
C ASP A 66 -12.55 -10.97 9.70
N SER A 67 -13.70 -10.33 9.89
CA SER A 67 -14.00 -9.55 11.10
C SER A 67 -14.10 -10.40 12.37
N ALA A 68 -14.44 -11.70 12.26
CA ALA A 68 -14.52 -12.60 13.40
C ALA A 68 -13.12 -13.01 13.86
N ARG A 69 -12.21 -13.24 12.90
CA ARG A 69 -10.81 -13.62 13.19
C ARG A 69 -9.87 -12.43 13.36
N LYS A 70 -10.30 -11.24 12.94
CA LYS A 70 -9.48 -10.01 12.82
C LYS A 70 -8.20 -10.25 12.02
N THR A 71 -8.29 -11.14 11.03
CA THR A 71 -7.22 -11.52 10.09
C THR A 71 -7.58 -11.04 8.72
#